data_AF-A0A7S0M0T6-F1
#
_entry.id   AF-A0A7S0M0T6-F1
#
_cell.length_a   1.000
_cell.length_b   1.000
_cell.length_c   1.000
_cell.angle_alpha   90.00
_cell.angle_beta   90.00
_cell.angle_gamma   90.00
#
_symmetry.space_group_name_H-M   'P 1'
#
loop_
_entity.id
_entity.type
_entity.pdbx_description
1 polymer ?
#
loop_
_entity_poly.entity_id
_entity_poly.type
_entity_poly.pdbx_seq_one_letter_code
_entity_poly.pdbx_strand_id
1 'polypeptide(L)'
;GYVTDTLQLEMVRLDPHIRTTLKPDGHGGFHAAFRVPDVYGVYHFKVLHRRGGYSVLESKLEVVVRPLKQSEHERFLPSAYPYYVSAFSMMAATLLFSVLFLYHDPPATDKKDK
;
A
#
# COMPACT_ATOMS: atom_id res chain seq x y z
N GLY A 1 8.94 34.72 17.38
CA GLY A 1 8.12 33.95 16.42
C GLY A 1 6.66 34.03 16.81
N TYR A 2 5.74 33.88 15.86
CA TYR A 2 4.31 33.84 16.14
C TYR A 2 3.95 32.48 16.77
N VAL A 3 3.28 32.48 17.93
CA VAL A 3 2.89 31.26 18.67
C VAL A 3 1.36 31.26 18.81
N THR A 4 0.71 30.21 18.30
CA THR A 4 -0.74 30.02 18.40
C THR A 4 -1.07 28.54 18.43
N ASP A 5 -2.04 28.15 19.26
CA ASP A 5 -2.52 26.77 19.34
C ASP A 5 -3.79 26.53 18.50
N THR A 6 -4.22 27.55 17.75
CA THR A 6 -5.51 27.56 17.03
C THR A 6 -5.37 27.43 15.52
N LEU A 7 -4.14 27.20 15.03
CA LEU A 7 -3.90 27.02 13.61
C LEU A 7 -4.37 25.62 13.19
N GLN A 8 -5.27 25.54 12.22
CA GLN A 8 -5.81 24.27 11.74
C GLN A 8 -5.40 24.01 10.29
N LEU A 9 -4.98 22.77 10.04
CA LEU A 9 -4.72 22.21 8.73
C LEU A 9 -5.91 21.34 8.31
N GLU A 10 -6.45 21.61 7.14
CA GLU A 10 -7.48 20.81 6.49
C GLU A 10 -6.91 20.12 5.26
N MET A 11 -7.17 18.82 5.12
CA MET A 11 -6.92 18.08 3.89
C MET A 11 -8.27 17.88 3.17
N VAL A 12 -8.43 18.52 2.00
CA VAL A 12 -9.70 18.61 1.27
C VAL A 12 -9.54 18.08 -0.16
N ARG A 13 -10.60 17.51 -0.73
CA ARG A 13 -10.73 17.24 -2.18
C ARG A 13 -11.98 17.91 -2.74
N LEU A 14 -13.15 17.35 -2.43
CA LEU A 14 -14.46 18.02 -2.56
C LEU A 14 -14.93 18.47 -1.18
N ASP A 15 -15.01 17.52 -0.24
CA ASP A 15 -15.33 17.77 1.16
C ASP A 15 -14.10 17.56 2.05
N PRO A 16 -14.00 18.26 3.21
CA PRO A 16 -12.90 18.09 4.15
C PRO A 16 -12.87 16.67 4.69
N HIS A 17 -11.78 15.96 4.41
CA HIS A 17 -11.59 14.58 4.88
C HIS A 17 -10.90 14.54 6.23
N ILE A 18 -9.94 15.43 6.47
CA ILE A 18 -9.15 15.46 7.70
C ILE A 18 -8.98 16.89 8.17
N ARG A 19 -9.19 17.12 9.47
CA ARG A 19 -8.91 18.38 10.16
C ARG A 19 -7.97 18.11 11.33
N THR A 20 -6.80 18.74 11.33
CA THR A 20 -5.80 18.56 12.39
C THR A 20 -5.28 19.92 12.85
N THR A 21 -5.07 20.07 14.16
CA THR A 21 -4.48 21.28 14.72
C THR A 21 -2.96 21.22 14.60
N LEU A 22 -2.36 22.29 14.07
CA LEU A 22 -0.93 22.43 13.91
C LEU A 22 -0.29 22.80 15.26
N LYS A 23 0.72 22.03 15.67
CA LYS A 23 1.46 22.28 16.92
C LYS A 23 2.70 23.12 16.64
N PRO A 24 3.01 24.12 17.49
CA PRO A 24 4.24 24.89 17.36
C PRO A 24 5.46 24.02 17.69
N ASP A 25 6.53 24.15 16.90
CA ASP A 25 7.80 23.41 17.02
C ASP A 25 8.84 24.14 17.90
N GLY A 26 8.43 25.19 18.62
CA GLY A 26 9.32 26.02 19.45
C GLY A 26 10.28 26.94 18.67
N HIS A 27 10.61 26.60 17.42
CA HIS A 27 11.50 27.36 16.53
C HIS A 27 10.75 28.28 15.55
N GLY A 28 9.46 28.54 15.80
CA GLY A 28 8.61 29.37 14.92
C GLY A 28 7.98 28.62 13.74
N GLY A 29 8.25 27.33 13.59
CA GLY A 29 7.55 26.42 12.68
C GLY A 29 6.32 25.78 13.31
N PHE A 30 5.45 25.23 12.46
CA PHE A 30 4.24 24.50 12.84
C PHE A 30 4.21 23.14 12.15
N HIS A 31 3.87 22.09 12.88
CA HIS A 31 3.85 20.72 12.37
C HIS A 31 2.61 19.95 12.81
N ALA A 32 2.13 19.04 11.95
CA ALA A 32 1.10 18.06 12.25
C ALA A 32 1.40 16.76 11.49
N ALA A 33 1.26 15.62 12.17
CA ALA A 33 1.36 14.29 11.56
C ALA A 33 -0.01 13.64 11.55
N PHE A 34 -0.42 13.13 10.38
CA PHE A 34 -1.68 12.42 10.19
C PHE A 34 -1.52 11.37 9.09
N ARG A 35 -2.42 10.38 9.05
CA ARG A 35 -2.46 9.37 8.00
C ARG A 35 -3.29 9.88 6.83
N VAL A 36 -2.77 9.72 5.61
CA VAL A 36 -3.45 10.08 4.36
C VAL A 36 -4.70 9.19 4.17
N PRO A 37 -5.81 9.70 3.60
CA PRO A 37 -7.00 8.89 3.32
C PRO A 37 -6.71 7.73 2.37
N ASP A 38 -7.53 6.67 2.46
CA ASP A 38 -7.42 5.48 1.59
C ASP A 38 -7.90 5.72 0.15
N VAL A 39 -8.45 6.91 -0.14
CA VAL A 39 -8.98 7.27 -1.46
C VAL A 39 -7.93 8.04 -2.25
N TYR A 40 -7.67 7.59 -3.47
CA TYR A 40 -6.73 8.23 -4.38
C TYR A 40 -7.30 9.50 -5.02
N GLY A 41 -6.40 10.42 -5.39
CA GLY A 41 -6.76 11.62 -6.12
C GLY A 41 -5.91 12.83 -5.76
N VAL A 42 -6.37 13.98 -6.24
CA VAL A 42 -5.76 15.27 -5.94
C VAL A 42 -6.38 15.82 -4.67
N TYR A 43 -5.55 16.16 -3.70
CA TYR A 43 -5.95 16.79 -2.45
C TYR A 43 -5.32 18.17 -2.35
N HIS A 44 -5.92 19.01 -1.51
CA HIS A 44 -5.35 20.27 -1.12
C HIS A 44 -5.15 20.31 0.39
N PHE A 45 -3.96 20.72 0.80
CA PHE A 45 -3.71 21.17 2.16
C PHE A 45 -4.10 22.63 2.27
N LYS A 46 -5.15 22.90 3.03
CA LYS A 46 -5.68 24.23 3.28
C LYS A 46 -5.41 24.61 4.73
N VAL A 47 -4.75 25.74 4.94
CA VAL A 47 -4.62 26.37 6.25
C VAL A 47 -5.36 27.70 6.18
N LEU A 48 -6.41 27.82 6.99
CA LEU A 48 -7.21 29.04 7.09
C LEU A 48 -7.15 29.54 8.54
N HIS A 49 -6.52 30.69 8.74
CA HIS A 49 -6.51 31.37 10.02
C HIS A 49 -7.29 32.69 9.93
N ARG A 50 -8.53 32.67 10.43
CA ARG A 50 -9.41 33.84 10.50
C ARG A 50 -9.69 34.19 11.95
N ARG A 51 -9.03 35.24 12.45
CA ARG A 51 -9.23 35.77 13.81
C ARG A 51 -9.50 37.27 13.75
N GLY A 52 -10.52 37.74 14.46
CA GLY A 52 -10.85 39.16 14.55
C GLY A 52 -9.66 39.96 15.08
N GLY A 53 -9.33 41.07 14.43
CA GLY A 53 -8.16 41.90 14.77
C GLY A 53 -6.83 41.46 14.13
N TYR A 54 -6.81 40.36 13.36
CA TYR A 54 -5.65 39.92 12.60
C TYR A 54 -5.96 39.85 11.09
N SER A 55 -4.92 39.92 10.25
CA SER A 55 -5.05 39.63 8.82
C SER A 55 -5.47 38.18 8.62
N VAL A 56 -6.40 37.95 7.70
CA VAL A 56 -6.78 36.59 7.30
C VAL A 56 -5.61 35.95 6.57
N LEU A 57 -5.15 34.80 7.06
CA LEU A 57 -4.13 34.00 6.39
C LEU A 57 -4.82 32.80 5.73
N GLU A 58 -4.69 32.68 4.42
CA GLU A 58 -5.11 31.51 3.66
C GLU A 58 -3.92 30.98 2.88
N SER A 59 -3.62 29.69 3.06
CA SER A 59 -2.60 28.98 2.30
C SER A 59 -3.18 27.68 1.77
N LYS A 60 -2.93 27.39 0.49
CA LYS A 60 -3.42 26.19 -0.20
C LYS A 60 -2.27 25.55 -0.96
N LEU A 61 -1.98 24.28 -0.67
CA LEU A 61 -1.00 23.47 -1.38
C LEU A 61 -1.69 22.28 -2.03
N GLU A 62 -1.43 22.03 -3.31
CA GLU A 62 -1.96 20.88 -4.03
C GLU A 62 -1.00 19.69 -3.94
N VAL A 63 -1.55 18.52 -3.59
CA VAL A 63 -0.80 17.29 -3.39
C VAL A 63 -1.55 16.12 -4.00
N VAL A 64 -0.83 15.22 -4.67
CA VAL A 64 -1.42 14.04 -5.30
C VAL A 64 -1.20 12.81 -4.42
N VAL A 65 -2.29 12.13 -4.07
CA VAL A 65 -2.28 10.83 -3.39
C VAL A 65 -2.38 9.74 -4.44
N ARG A 66 -1.29 8.97 -4.59
CA ARG A 66 -1.18 7.90 -5.58
C ARG A 66 -1.54 6.52 -5.00
N PRO A 67 -2.04 5.59 -5.84
CA PRO A 67 -2.19 4.20 -5.46
C PRO A 67 -0.86 3.50 -5.21
N LEU A 68 -0.93 2.42 -4.42
CA LEU A 68 0.18 1.50 -4.21
C LEU A 68 0.60 0.92 -5.57
N LYS A 69 1.91 0.87 -5.78
CA LYS A 69 2.50 0.20 -6.94
C LYS A 69 2.47 -1.32 -6.74
N GLN A 70 2.55 -2.06 -7.84
CA GLN A 70 2.60 -3.52 -7.81
C GLN A 70 3.72 -4.09 -6.90
N SER A 71 4.87 -3.39 -6.84
CA SER A 71 6.01 -3.78 -6.00
C SER A 71 5.87 -3.39 -4.52
N GLU A 72 4.89 -2.56 -4.18
CA GLU A 72 4.64 -2.07 -2.82
C GLU A 72 3.61 -2.94 -2.07
N HIS A 73 3.01 -3.92 -2.75
CA HIS A 73 2.15 -4.91 -2.09
C HIS A 73 2.97 -5.88 -1.23
N GLU A 74 2.33 -6.37 -0.18
CA GLU A 74 2.91 -7.39 0.69
C GLU A 74 3.14 -8.69 -0.10
N ARG A 75 4.33 -9.26 0.08
CA ARG A 75 4.73 -10.54 -0.51
C ARG A 75 4.86 -11.59 0.58
N PHE A 76 4.68 -12.86 0.21
CA PHE A 76 4.82 -14.00 1.11
C PHE A 76 3.82 -13.95 2.28
N LEU A 77 2.54 -13.82 1.94
CA LEU A 77 1.46 -13.88 2.92
C LEU A 77 1.46 -15.27 3.60
N PRO A 78 1.46 -15.34 4.94
CA PRO A 78 1.42 -16.62 5.65
C PRO A 78 0.19 -17.46 5.32
N SER A 79 -0.96 -16.81 5.07
CA SER A 79 -2.18 -17.48 4.64
C SER A 79 -2.07 -18.09 3.23
N ALA A 80 -1.11 -17.65 2.42
CA ALA A 80 -0.92 -18.12 1.06
C ALA A 80 0.10 -19.27 0.93
N TYR A 81 0.75 -19.70 2.04
CA TYR A 81 1.70 -20.82 2.02
C TYR A 81 1.18 -22.09 1.35
N PRO A 82 -0.08 -22.53 1.55
CA PRO A 82 -0.60 -23.73 0.88
C PRO A 82 -0.50 -23.66 -0.65
N TYR A 83 -0.67 -22.47 -1.23
CA TYR A 83 -0.58 -22.27 -2.69
C TYR A 83 0.87 -22.25 -3.18
N TYR A 84 1.79 -21.68 -2.40
CA TYR A 84 3.21 -21.71 -2.75
C TYR A 84 3.74 -23.14 -2.74
N VAL A 85 3.41 -23.91 -1.70
CA VAL A 85 3.84 -25.31 -1.56
C VAL A 85 3.26 -26.19 -2.66
N SER A 86 1.97 -26.02 -3.01
CA SER A 86 1.34 -26.83 -4.07
C SER A 86 1.98 -26.58 -5.44
N ALA A 87 2.32 -25.33 -5.77
CA ALA A 87 3.01 -25.00 -7.02
C ALA A 87 4.37 -25.70 -7.11
N PHE A 88 5.19 -25.62 -6.06
CA PHE A 88 6.47 -26.32 -6.01
C PHE A 88 6.32 -27.84 -5.99
N SER A 89 5.29 -28.37 -5.33
CA SER A 89 4.97 -29.80 -5.33
C SER A 89 4.65 -30.30 -6.74
N MET A 90 3.87 -29.55 -7.53
CA MET A 90 3.54 -29.92 -8.90
C MET A 90 4.76 -29.89 -9.81
N MET A 91 5.64 -28.89 -9.66
CA MET A 91 6.91 -28.84 -10.39
C MET A 91 7.77 -30.07 -10.07
N ALA A 92 7.95 -30.39 -8.78
CA ALA A 92 8.73 -31.53 -8.33
C ALA A 92 8.13 -32.87 -8.80
N ALA A 93 6.81 -33.04 -8.67
CA ALA A 93 6.11 -34.25 -9.10
C ALA A 93 6.23 -34.46 -10.61
N THR A 94 6.13 -33.40 -11.41
CA THR A 94 6.26 -33.50 -12.88
C THR A 94 7.68 -33.91 -13.28
N LEU A 95 8.71 -33.35 -12.64
CA LEU A 95 10.10 -33.73 -12.88
C LEU A 95 10.38 -35.18 -12.44
N LEU A 96 9.89 -35.58 -11.28
CA LEU A 96 10.05 -36.95 -10.79
C LEU A 96 9.32 -37.95 -11.68
N PHE A 97 8.09 -37.62 -12.08
CA PHE A 97 7.31 -38.42 -13.03
C PHE A 97 8.05 -38.56 -14.37
N SER A 98 8.59 -37.48 -14.93
CA SER A 98 9.30 -37.55 -16.22
C SER A 98 10.54 -38.43 -16.14
N VAL A 99 11.29 -38.38 -15.04
CA VAL A 99 12.47 -39.22 -14.82
C VAL A 99 12.06 -40.68 -14.65
N LEU A 100 11.12 -40.98 -13.75
CA LEU A 100 10.67 -42.35 -13.51
C LEU A 100 10.06 -42.97 -14.77
N PHE A 101 9.26 -42.20 -15.51
CA PHE A 101 8.66 -42.67 -16.76
C PHE A 101 9.71 -43.00 -17.82
N LEU A 102 10.77 -42.18 -17.94
CA LEU A 102 11.85 -42.44 -18.90
C LEU A 102 12.67 -43.70 -18.58
N TYR A 103 12.86 -43.98 -17.28
CA TYR A 103 13.61 -45.16 -16.81
C TYR A 103 12.71 -46.35 -16.43
N HIS A 104 11.43 -46.31 -16.80
CA HIS A 104 10.51 -47.41 -16.54
C HIS A 104 10.61 -48.47 -17.64
N ASP A 105 11.04 -49.68 -17.29
CA ASP A 105 10.99 -50.81 -18.21
C ASP A 105 9.52 -51.23 -18.44
N PRO A 106 9.08 -51.39 -19.70
CA PRO A 106 7.72 -51.84 -19.98
C PRO A 106 7.53 -53.27 -19.46
N PRO A 107 6.35 -53.59 -18.89
CA PRO A 107 6.07 -54.95 -18.42
C PRO A 107 6.15 -55.94 -19.60
N ALA A 108 6.73 -57.12 -19.34
CA ALA A 108 6.90 -58.16 -20.36
C ALA A 108 5.56 -58.47 -21.03
N THR A 109 5.49 -58.22 -22.35
CA THR A 109 4.34 -58.62 -23.16
C THR A 109 4.38 -60.13 -23.32
N ASP A 110 3.41 -60.83 -22.73
CA ASP A 110 3.21 -62.26 -22.94
C ASP A 110 2.86 -62.49 -24.41
N LYS A 111 3.85 -62.88 -25.22
CA LYS A 111 3.66 -63.23 -26.62
C LYS A 111 2.86 -64.53 -26.65
N LYS A 112 1.54 -64.43 -26.82
CA LYS A 112 0.73 -65.55 -27.30
C LYS A 112 1.17 -65.88 -28.73
N ASP A 113 2.02 -66.91 -28.83
CA ASP A 113 2.36 -67.57 -30.07
C ASP A 113 1.08 -68.10 -30.75
N LYS A 114 1.07 -67.99 -32.07
CA LYS A 114 -0.07 -68.21 -32.95
C LYS A 114 -0.16 -69.66 -33.42
#